data_AF-A0A7W1KW36-F1
#
_entry.id   AF-A0A7W1KW36-F1
#
_cell.length_a   1.000
_cell.length_b   1.000
_cell.length_c   1.000
_cell.angle_alpha   90.00
_cell.angle_beta   90.00
_cell.angle_gamma   90.00
#
_symmetry.space_group_name_H-M   'P 1'
#
loop_
_entity.id
_entity.type
_entity.pdbx_description
1 polymer ?
#
loop_
_entity_poly.entity_id
_entity_poly.type
_entity_poly.pdbx_seq_one_letter_code
_entity_poly.pdbx_strand_id
1 'polypeptide(L)'
;LVDNAVRFTPEGGEVRIEAHRHNGSIEVSVADTGVGIPAEALPRLFERFYRVDPARAREDGGTGIGLAIARSVVEAHGGTIRAESDPGRGSTFTFDLPISDPAAPATTTRRDQ
;
A
#
# COMPACT_ATOMS: atom_id res chain seq x y z
N LEU A 1 1.86 3.49 -3.93
CA LEU A 1 2.30 3.67 -2.52
C LEU A 1 3.21 4.87 -2.39
N VAL A 2 4.35 4.90 -3.10
CA VAL A 2 5.26 6.07 -3.09
C VAL A 2 4.56 7.38 -3.49
N ASP A 3 3.71 7.39 -4.51
CA ASP A 3 2.93 8.60 -4.88
C ASP A 3 2.07 9.12 -3.71
N ASN A 4 1.43 8.22 -2.95
CA ASN A 4 0.66 8.61 -1.78
C ASN A 4 1.58 9.19 -0.69
N ALA A 5 2.70 8.52 -0.41
CA ALA A 5 3.68 8.97 0.57
C ALA A 5 4.19 10.38 0.24
N VAL A 6 4.60 10.63 -1.01
CA VAL A 6 5.05 11.95 -1.47
C VAL A 6 3.95 12.99 -1.36
N ARG A 7 2.73 12.65 -1.79
CA ARG A 7 1.59 13.58 -1.80
C ARG A 7 1.16 14.02 -0.39
N PHE A 8 1.20 13.11 0.58
CA PHE A 8 0.74 13.38 1.95
C PHE A 8 1.86 13.78 2.92
N THR A 9 3.09 13.93 2.40
CA THR A 9 4.24 14.43 3.15
C THR A 9 4.45 15.92 2.85
N PRO A 10 4.38 16.80 3.86
CA PRO A 10 4.70 18.22 3.70
C PRO A 10 6.16 18.46 3.27
N GLU A 11 6.44 19.67 2.80
CA GLU A 11 7.80 20.10 2.50
C GLU A 11 8.73 19.92 3.72
N GLY A 12 9.93 19.38 3.47
CA GLY A 12 10.90 19.04 4.52
C GLY A 12 10.65 17.69 5.22
N GLY A 13 9.59 16.96 4.87
CA GLY A 13 9.39 15.60 5.33
C GLY A 13 10.19 14.56 4.52
N GLU A 14 10.17 13.31 5.01
CA GLU A 14 10.93 12.20 4.42
C GLU A 14 10.01 11.07 3.96
N VAL A 15 10.38 10.41 2.86
CA VAL A 15 9.82 9.14 2.43
C VAL A 15 10.95 8.10 2.37
N ARG A 16 10.80 7.01 3.12
CA ARG A 16 11.75 5.90 3.19
C ARG A 16 11.14 4.66 2.56
N ILE A 17 11.92 4.01 1.69
CA ILE A 17 11.54 2.73 1.07
C ILE A 17 12.57 1.70 1.51
N GLU A 18 12.09 0.61 2.10
CA GLU A 18 12.95 -0.50 2.52
C GLU A 18 12.41 -1.81 1.94
N ALA A 19 13.31 -2.72 1.64
CA ALA A 19 12.96 -4.06 1.19
C ALA A 19 13.89 -5.06 1.87
N HIS A 20 13.32 -6.11 2.45
CA HIS A 20 14.10 -7.17 3.08
C HIS A 20 13.46 -8.53 2.84
N ARG A 21 14.31 -9.56 2.82
CA ARG A 21 13.87 -10.94 2.67
C ARG A 21 13.42 -11.48 4.03
N HIS A 22 12.22 -12.05 4.09
CA HIS A 22 11.65 -12.60 5.30
C HIS A 22 10.83 -13.86 4.97
N ASN A 23 11.19 -15.00 5.58
CA ASN A 23 10.44 -16.27 5.48
C ASN A 23 10.02 -16.70 4.06
N GLY A 24 10.91 -16.56 3.07
CA GLY A 24 10.60 -16.94 1.68
C GLY A 24 9.82 -15.89 0.89
N SER A 25 9.56 -14.72 1.47
CA SER A 25 8.97 -13.55 0.82
C SER A 25 9.95 -12.37 0.82
N ILE A 26 9.68 -11.36 -0.02
CA ILE A 26 10.24 -10.02 0.13
C ILE A 26 9.17 -9.15 0.79
N GLU A 27 9.47 -8.59 1.94
CA GLU A 27 8.65 -7.53 2.55
C GLU A 27 9.20 -6.18 2.10
N VAL A 28 8.31 -5.30 1.61
CA VAL A 28 8.62 -3.95 1.18
C VAL A 28 7.79 -2.97 2.01
N SER A 29 8.44 -1.99 2.61
CA SER A 29 7.80 -0.90 3.35
C SER A 29 8.01 0.44 2.64
N VAL A 30 6.98 1.27 2.67
CA VAL A 30 7.03 2.68 2.27
C VAL A 30 6.54 3.50 3.46
N ALA A 31 7.48 4.14 4.15
CA ALA A 31 7.23 4.96 5.32
C ALA A 31 7.34 6.44 4.95
N ASP A 32 6.43 7.26 5.47
CA ASP A 32 6.43 8.70 5.31
C ASP A 32 6.33 9.41 6.66
N THR A 33 6.77 10.67 6.73
CA THR A 33 6.62 11.55 7.90
C THR A 33 5.49 12.57 7.70
N GLY A 34 4.46 12.17 6.96
CA GLY A 34 3.36 13.04 6.55
C GLY A 34 2.30 13.26 7.63
N VAL A 35 1.11 13.65 7.18
CA VAL A 35 -0.02 13.98 8.07
C VAL A 35 -0.58 12.78 8.84
N GLY A 36 -0.26 11.56 8.41
CA GLY A 36 -0.80 10.33 8.97
C GLY A 36 -2.29 10.09 8.65
N ILE A 37 -2.82 9.00 9.20
CA ILE A 37 -4.16 8.47 8.93
C ILE A 37 -4.84 8.19 10.29
N PRO A 38 -6.07 8.67 10.53
CA PRO A 38 -6.84 8.34 11.72
C PRO A 38 -7.10 6.84 11.84
N ALA A 39 -7.07 6.31 13.07
CA ALA A 39 -7.23 4.88 13.32
C ALA A 39 -8.55 4.31 12.78
N GLU A 40 -9.63 5.09 12.84
CA GLU A 40 -10.94 4.74 12.31
C GLU A 40 -10.99 4.58 10.79
N ALA A 41 -10.01 5.15 10.08
CA ALA A 41 -9.92 5.09 8.63
C ALA A 41 -9.09 3.89 8.13
N LEU A 42 -8.17 3.36 8.95
CA LEU A 42 -7.29 2.25 8.58
C LEU A 42 -8.04 1.00 8.08
N PRO A 43 -9.14 0.54 8.71
CA PRO A 43 -9.86 -0.66 8.26
C PRO A 43 -10.45 -0.52 6.85
N ARG A 44 -10.71 0.71 6.42
CA ARG A 44 -11.41 1.05 5.18
C ARG A 44 -10.49 1.55 4.09
N LEU A 45 -9.20 1.74 4.40
CA LEU A 45 -8.23 2.42 3.55
C LEU A 45 -8.06 1.77 2.16
N PHE A 46 -8.31 0.47 2.06
CA PHE A 46 -8.22 -0.31 0.82
C PHE A 46 -9.59 -0.52 0.13
N GLU A 47 -10.68 0.06 0.65
CA GLU A 47 -11.98 0.06 -0.02
C GLU A 47 -11.93 0.95 -1.28
N ARG A 48 -12.57 0.51 -2.35
CA ARG A 48 -12.70 1.33 -3.57
C ARG A 48 -13.49 2.60 -3.24
N PHE A 49 -13.01 3.73 -3.75
CA PHE A 49 -13.60 5.06 -3.58
C PHE A 49 -13.56 5.62 -2.15
N TYR A 50 -13.01 4.89 -1.18
CA TYR A 50 -12.83 5.41 0.17
C TYR A 50 -11.75 6.48 0.21
N ARG A 51 -12.00 7.53 1.00
CA ARG A 51 -11.09 8.65 1.24
C ARG A 51 -11.22 9.08 2.69
N VAL A 52 -10.09 9.38 3.31
CA VAL A 52 -10.01 9.80 4.71
C VAL A 52 -10.63 11.19 4.90
N ASP A 53 -10.37 12.12 3.98
CA ASP A 53 -10.94 13.48 4.01
C ASP A 53 -11.58 13.83 2.65
N PRO A 54 -12.93 13.89 2.57
CA PRO A 54 -13.65 14.32 1.37
C PRO A 54 -13.45 15.80 1.02
N ALA A 55 -13.00 16.66 1.94
CA ALA A 55 -12.78 18.08 1.67
C ALA A 55 -11.52 18.32 0.83
N ARG A 56 -10.43 17.58 1.11
CA ARG A 56 -9.20 17.57 0.29
C ARG A 56 -9.37 16.90 -1.08
N ALA A 57 -10.48 16.17 -1.27
CA ALA A 57 -10.78 15.45 -2.51
C ALA A 57 -10.83 16.32 -3.78
N ARG A 58 -11.12 17.62 -3.63
CA ARG A 58 -11.21 18.57 -4.75
C ARG A 58 -9.84 19.13 -5.15
N GLU A 59 -8.91 19.18 -4.21
CA GLU A 59 -7.56 19.74 -4.43
C GLU A 59 -6.59 18.67 -4.94
N ASP A 60 -6.72 17.43 -4.46
CA ASP A 60 -5.75 16.37 -4.77
C ASP A 60 -6.11 15.50 -5.99
N GLY A 61 -7.30 15.63 -6.57
CA GLY A 61 -7.69 14.95 -7.83
C GLY A 61 -7.68 13.41 -7.82
N GLY A 62 -7.41 12.75 -6.68
CA GLY A 62 -7.32 11.29 -6.59
C GLY A 62 -8.70 10.62 -6.63
N THR A 63 -8.86 9.49 -7.33
CA THR A 63 -10.15 8.79 -7.46
C THR A 63 -10.54 7.96 -6.23
N GLY A 64 -9.60 7.68 -5.32
CA GLY A 64 -9.78 6.73 -4.21
C GLY A 64 -9.69 5.27 -4.64
N ILE A 65 -9.13 4.98 -5.82
CA ILE A 65 -9.02 3.61 -6.36
C ILE A 65 -7.60 3.05 -6.18
N GLY A 66 -6.58 3.91 -6.04
CA GLY A 66 -5.16 3.51 -6.07
C GLY A 66 -4.78 2.45 -5.05
N LEU A 67 -5.20 2.59 -3.79
CA LEU A 67 -4.91 1.60 -2.73
C LEU A 67 -5.68 0.30 -2.92
N ALA A 68 -6.92 0.36 -3.41
CA ALA A 68 -7.69 -0.84 -3.75
C ALA A 68 -7.04 -1.64 -4.88
N ILE A 69 -6.50 -0.96 -5.92
CA ILE A 69 -5.72 -1.61 -6.99
C ILE A 69 -4.45 -2.22 -6.43
N ALA A 70 -3.69 -1.48 -5.60
CA ALA A 70 -2.47 -1.98 -5.00
C ALA A 70 -2.72 -3.27 -4.21
N ARG A 71 -3.80 -3.30 -3.40
CA ARG A 71 -4.23 -4.50 -2.68
C ARG A 71 -4.55 -5.65 -3.63
N SER A 72 -5.38 -5.43 -4.66
CA SER A 72 -5.70 -6.49 -5.62
C SER A 72 -4.47 -7.03 -6.36
N VAL A 73 -3.51 -6.16 -6.69
CA VAL A 73 -2.25 -6.58 -7.33
C VAL A 73 -1.43 -7.43 -6.38
N VAL A 74 -1.23 -7.00 -5.14
CA VAL A 74 -0.46 -7.76 -4.13
C VAL A 74 -1.12 -9.12 -3.85
N GLU A 75 -2.44 -9.14 -3.64
CA GLU A 75 -3.20 -10.38 -3.41
C GLU A 75 -3.14 -11.33 -4.62
N ALA A 76 -3.17 -10.80 -5.85
CA ALA A 76 -3.03 -11.61 -7.06
C ALA A 76 -1.66 -12.30 -7.20
N HIS A 77 -0.64 -11.76 -6.52
CA HIS A 77 0.70 -12.37 -6.44
C HIS A 77 0.87 -13.24 -5.18
N GLY A 78 -0.20 -13.50 -4.43
CA GLY A 78 -0.16 -14.33 -3.21
C GLY A 78 0.44 -13.63 -1.99
N GLY A 79 0.54 -12.30 -2.04
CA GLY A 79 1.04 -11.48 -0.94
C GLY A 79 -0.07 -10.84 -0.10
N THR A 80 0.34 -10.09 0.92
CA THR A 80 -0.56 -9.25 1.72
C THR A 80 -0.08 -7.80 1.76
N ILE A 81 -1.00 -6.87 2.01
CA ILE A 81 -0.69 -5.46 2.21
C ILE A 81 -1.38 -4.94 3.46
N ARG A 82 -0.67 -4.13 4.25
CA ARG A 82 -1.14 -3.49 5.48
C ARG A 82 -0.68 -2.04 5.54
N ALA A 83 -1.33 -1.27 6.41
CA ALA A 83 -0.95 0.11 6.71
C ALA A 83 -0.98 0.32 8.22
N GLU A 84 0.04 1.02 8.72
CA GLU A 84 0.15 1.50 10.09
C GLU A 84 0.36 3.01 10.03
N SER A 85 -0.30 3.76 10.92
CA SER A 85 -0.19 5.21 10.90
C SER A 85 -0.65 5.83 12.21
N ASP A 86 -0.03 6.94 12.56
CA ASP A 86 -0.43 7.82 13.65
C ASP A 86 -0.63 9.25 13.09
N PRO A 87 -1.75 9.93 13.40
CA PRO A 87 -1.96 11.31 13.00
C PRO A 87 -0.80 12.23 13.42
N GLY A 88 -0.27 12.99 12.48
CA GLY A 88 0.85 13.91 12.67
C GLY A 88 2.24 13.26 12.77
N ARG A 89 2.34 11.93 12.66
CA ARG A 89 3.63 11.20 12.65
C ARG A 89 3.95 10.54 11.31
N GLY A 90 2.94 10.39 10.45
CA GLY A 90 3.06 9.78 9.12
C GLY A 90 2.50 8.38 9.05
N SER A 91 2.79 7.69 7.95
CA SER A 91 2.23 6.37 7.64
C SER A 91 3.29 5.41 7.16
N THR A 92 3.12 4.13 7.42
CA THR A 92 3.91 3.05 6.83
C THR A 92 2.98 2.06 6.14
N PHE A 93 3.16 1.92 4.83
CA PHE A 93 2.51 0.89 4.03
C PHE A 93 3.48 -0.25 3.83
N THR A 94 3.07 -1.46 4.18
CA THR A 94 3.91 -2.65 4.05
C THR A 94 3.19 -3.69 3.21
N PHE A 95 3.88 -4.26 2.23
CA PHE A 95 3.39 -5.42 1.50
C PHE A 95 4.46 -6.49 1.39
N ASP A 96 4.04 -7.75 1.34
CA ASP A 96 4.93 -8.87 1.09
C ASP A 96 4.60 -9.54 -0.25
N LEU A 97 5.60 -10.12 -0.89
CA LEU A 97 5.44 -10.96 -2.08
C LEU A 97 6.26 -12.24 -1.91
N PRO A 98 5.68 -13.43 -2.13
CA PRO A 98 6.42 -14.68 -2.16
C PRO A 98 7.54 -14.63 -3.20
N ILE A 99 8.72 -15.11 -2.83
CA ILE A 99 9.82 -15.28 -3.78
C ILE A 99 9.54 -16.58 -4.52
N SER A 100 9.18 -16.48 -5.80
CA SER A 100 9.10 -17.66 -6.64
C SER A 100 10.46 -18.34 -6.69
N ASP A 101 10.49 -19.62 -6.31
CA ASP A 101 11.64 -20.47 -6.61
C ASP A 101 11.69 -20.62 -8.14
N PRO A 102 12.76 -20.18 -8.83
CA PRO A 102 12.86 -20.32 -10.28
C PRO A 102 12.78 -21.78 -10.76
N ALA A 103 12.89 -22.77 -9.86
CA ALA A 103 12.72 -24.19 -10.17
C ALA A 103 11.27 -24.71 -10.04
N ALA A 104 10.33 -23.94 -9.47
CA ALA A 104 8.95 -24.39 -9.31
C ALA A 104 8.14 -24.19 -10.61
N PRO A 105 7.46 -25.23 -11.13
CA PRO A 105 6.67 -25.09 -12.35
C PRO A 105 5.53 -24.09 -12.14
N ALA A 106 5.40 -23.12 -13.05
CA ALA A 106 4.31 -22.16 -13.03
C ALA A 106 2.97 -22.88 -13.21
N THR A 107 2.21 -23.02 -12.12
CA THR A 107 0.85 -23.56 -12.14
C THR A 107 -0.05 -22.58 -12.90
N THR A 108 -0.17 -22.79 -14.21
CA THR A 108 -1.13 -22.09 -15.05
C THR A 108 -2.51 -22.67 -14.75
N THR A 109 -3.27 -22.04 -13.85
CA THR A 109 -4.70 -22.29 -13.76
C THR A 109 -5.37 -21.66 -14.97
N ARG A 110 -5.57 -22.49 -16.01
CA ARG A 110 -6.51 -22.20 -17.11
C ARG A 110 -7.91 -22.07 -16.49
N ARG A 111 -8.48 -20.86 -16.50
CA ARG A 111 -9.93 -20.69 -16.33
C ARG A 111 -10.58 -20.96 -17.68
N ASP A 112 -11.01 -22.19 -17.87
CA ASP A 112 -12.09 -22.50 -18.81
C ASP A 112 -13.41 -22.20 -18.08
N GLN A 113 -14.17 -21.23 -18.60
CA GLN A 113 -15.63 -21.19 -18.72
C GLN A 113 -16.11 -19.82 -19.20
#